data_AF-A0A850TC78-F1
#
_entry.id   AF-A0A850TC78-F1
#
_cell.length_a   1.000
_cell.length_b   1.000
_cell.length_c   1.000
_cell.angle_alpha   90.00
_cell.angle_beta   90.00
_cell.angle_gamma   90.00
#
_symmetry.space_group_name_H-M   'P 1'
#
loop_
_entity.id
_entity.type
_entity.pdbx_description
1 polymer ?
#
loop_
_entity_poly.entity_id
_entity_poly.type
_entity_poly.pdbx_seq_one_letter_code
_entity_poly.pdbx_strand_id
1 'polypeptide(L)'
;MKNYFCIFILICSFLVIISPSLASGSNNSKFFIETSENKINIDDTLSASLEIESIQPVYGLEFIVTYDPKHLRPIDADPKKSGFQITPGSFFDLDRKDWLYPLQNRVDVNAGEIFFATSRLNPAPSASGDGIIANINFQAIKKGKTQLTIEKVVFGTKKGEAVKPETQNKMILITPQYFSTLHFGLIIGLTILAILILMRYRKRIQRDFDGLQPG
;
A
#
# COMPACT_ATOMS: atom_id res chain seq x y z
N MET A 1 57.21 -46.34 15.30
CA MET A 1 55.77 -46.28 15.68
C MET A 1 55.25 -44.88 16.01
N LYS A 2 56.06 -43.96 16.57
CA LYS A 2 55.60 -42.57 16.88
C LYS A 2 55.31 -41.68 15.66
N ASN A 3 55.93 -41.91 14.51
CA ASN A 3 55.80 -41.02 13.34
C ASN A 3 54.50 -41.23 12.54
N TYR A 4 53.90 -42.43 12.58
CA TYR A 4 52.63 -42.71 11.91
C TYR A 4 51.42 -42.21 12.72
N PHE A 5 51.58 -42.03 14.03
CA PHE A 5 50.53 -41.54 14.91
C PHE A 5 50.23 -40.04 14.68
N CYS A 6 51.27 -39.22 14.45
CA CYS A 6 51.08 -37.81 14.08
C CYS A 6 50.46 -37.63 12.69
N ILE A 7 50.79 -38.50 11.72
CA ILE A 7 50.23 -38.44 10.36
C ILE A 7 48.74 -38.82 10.38
N PHE A 8 48.34 -39.80 11.18
CA PHE A 8 46.94 -40.20 11.32
C PHE A 8 46.08 -39.11 11.99
N ILE A 9 46.62 -38.41 12.99
CA ILE A 9 45.96 -37.27 13.64
C ILE A 9 45.81 -36.08 12.69
N LEU A 10 46.80 -35.83 11.82
CA LEU A 10 46.73 -34.76 10.81
C LEU A 10 45.66 -35.03 9.74
N ILE A 11 45.52 -36.27 9.29
CA ILE A 11 44.51 -36.68 8.29
C ILE A 11 43.08 -36.63 8.88
N CYS A 12 42.90 -37.00 10.15
CA CYS A 12 41.60 -36.87 10.81
C CYS A 12 41.20 -35.41 11.07
N SER A 13 42.15 -34.49 11.28
CA SER A 13 41.83 -33.06 11.46
C SER A 13 41.37 -32.37 10.16
N PHE A 14 41.72 -32.92 8.99
CA PHE A 14 41.33 -32.38 7.69
C PHE A 14 39.94 -32.87 7.22
N LEU A 15 39.40 -33.93 7.84
CA LEU A 15 38.13 -34.57 7.45
C LEU A 15 36.88 -34.04 8.18
N VAL A 16 37.02 -33.08 9.11
CA VAL A 16 35.91 -32.56 9.94
C VAL A 16 35.29 -31.25 9.40
N ILE A 17 35.79 -30.68 8.29
CA ILE A 17 35.35 -29.36 7.81
C ILE A 17 34.28 -29.42 6.71
N ILE A 18 33.94 -30.62 6.19
CA ILE A 18 32.89 -30.76 5.17
C ILE A 18 31.56 -31.11 5.83
N SER A 19 31.08 -30.25 6.73
CA SER A 19 29.66 -30.22 7.03
C SER A 19 28.94 -29.85 5.73
N PRO A 20 27.94 -30.62 5.24
CA PRO A 20 27.02 -30.06 4.26
C PRO A 20 26.38 -28.85 4.94
N SER A 21 26.75 -27.65 4.50
CA SER A 21 25.95 -26.48 4.82
C SER A 21 24.56 -26.76 4.28
N LEU A 22 23.56 -26.71 5.16
CA LEU A 22 22.20 -26.48 4.71
C LEU A 22 22.24 -25.09 4.04
N ALA A 23 22.44 -25.09 2.73
CA ALA A 23 22.19 -23.92 1.92
C ALA A 23 20.70 -23.64 2.06
N SER A 24 20.34 -22.74 2.97
CA SER A 24 19.07 -22.04 2.88
C SER A 24 19.04 -21.44 1.48
N GLY A 25 18.15 -21.94 0.61
CA GLY A 25 17.91 -21.31 -0.68
C GLY A 25 17.74 -19.82 -0.43
N SER A 26 18.55 -19.00 -1.09
CA SER A 26 18.46 -17.55 -0.98
C SER A 26 17.05 -17.14 -1.39
N ASN A 27 16.18 -16.88 -0.42
CA ASN A 27 14.84 -16.36 -0.69
C ASN A 27 15.01 -14.90 -1.10
N ASN A 28 15.33 -14.67 -2.37
CA ASN A 28 15.36 -13.34 -2.97
C ASN A 28 13.95 -12.73 -3.13
N SER A 29 12.92 -13.40 -2.61
CA SER A 29 11.54 -12.92 -2.68
C SER A 29 11.36 -11.67 -1.84
N LYS A 30 10.63 -10.69 -2.35
CA LYS A 30 10.39 -9.40 -1.69
C LYS A 30 8.91 -9.17 -1.50
N PHE A 31 8.53 -8.80 -0.29
CA PHE A 31 7.19 -8.36 0.06
C PHE A 31 7.21 -6.86 0.38
N PHE A 32 6.51 -6.06 -0.38
CA PHE A 32 6.59 -4.61 -0.30
C PHE A 32 5.24 -3.95 -0.50
N ILE A 33 5.20 -2.66 -0.18
CA ILE A 33 4.01 -1.83 -0.36
C ILE A 33 4.28 -0.83 -1.47
N GLU A 34 3.47 -0.87 -2.50
CA GLU A 34 3.43 0.16 -3.54
C GLU A 34 2.23 1.07 -3.32
N THR A 35 2.36 2.35 -3.66
CA THR A 35 1.29 3.33 -3.45
C THR A 35 1.07 4.12 -4.72
N SER A 36 -0.18 4.55 -4.96
CA SER A 36 -0.51 5.40 -6.12
C SER A 36 0.40 6.62 -6.23
N GLU A 37 0.73 7.23 -5.08
CA GLU A 37 1.64 8.37 -4.98
C GLU A 37 2.43 8.33 -3.67
N ASN A 38 3.68 8.79 -3.68
CA ASN A 38 4.49 8.94 -2.46
C ASN A 38 4.22 10.27 -1.73
N LYS A 39 3.44 11.16 -2.36
CA LYS A 39 3.05 12.45 -1.82
C LYS A 39 1.61 12.76 -2.22
N ILE A 40 0.75 13.03 -1.25
CA ILE A 40 -0.68 13.31 -1.43
C ILE A 40 -1.08 14.52 -0.60
N ASN A 41 -2.24 15.12 -0.85
CA ASN A 41 -2.80 16.14 0.01
C ASN A 41 -3.74 15.55 1.07
N ILE A 42 -4.08 16.34 2.08
CA ILE A 42 -5.19 16.03 2.99
C ILE A 42 -6.47 15.86 2.15
N ASP A 43 -7.33 14.92 2.56
CA ASP A 43 -8.58 14.51 1.92
C ASP A 43 -8.42 13.67 0.63
N ASP A 44 -7.21 13.58 0.07
CA ASP A 44 -6.93 12.65 -1.02
C ASP A 44 -7.06 11.19 -0.56
N THR A 45 -7.41 10.32 -1.51
CA THR A 45 -7.41 8.88 -1.31
C THR A 45 -6.07 8.30 -1.78
N LEU A 46 -5.36 7.65 -0.87
CA LEU A 46 -4.15 6.88 -1.13
C LEU A 46 -4.52 5.41 -1.37
N SER A 47 -4.22 4.91 -2.56
CA SER A 47 -4.30 3.47 -2.84
C SER A 47 -2.95 2.83 -2.55
N ALA A 48 -2.94 1.77 -1.74
CA ALA A 48 -1.76 1.00 -1.38
C ALA A 48 -1.95 -0.48 -1.76
N SER A 49 -0.99 -1.03 -2.47
CA SER A 49 -0.94 -2.43 -2.90
C SER A 49 0.16 -3.15 -2.12
N LEU A 50 -0.17 -4.29 -1.52
CA LEU A 50 0.79 -5.22 -0.94
C LEU A 50 1.17 -6.24 -1.99
N GLU A 51 2.45 -6.29 -2.34
CA GLU A 51 2.96 -7.05 -3.47
C GLU A 51 4.04 -8.04 -3.04
N ILE A 52 4.11 -9.17 -3.74
CA ILE A 52 5.15 -10.18 -3.60
C ILE A 52 5.87 -10.35 -4.92
N GLU A 53 7.18 -10.48 -4.88
CA GLU A 53 8.03 -10.79 -6.04
C GLU A 53 8.82 -12.08 -5.78
N SER A 54 8.99 -12.87 -6.84
CA SER A 54 9.89 -14.03 -6.93
C SER A 54 9.72 -15.05 -5.79
N ILE A 55 8.49 -15.25 -5.29
CA ILE A 55 8.25 -16.22 -4.22
C ILE A 55 8.23 -17.65 -4.77
N GLN A 56 8.90 -18.55 -4.06
CA GLN A 56 8.81 -19.98 -4.31
C GLN A 56 7.37 -20.49 -4.09
N PRO A 57 7.03 -21.73 -4.50
CA PRO A 57 5.69 -22.28 -4.33
C PRO A 57 5.18 -22.26 -2.89
N VAL A 58 4.10 -21.50 -2.66
CA VAL A 58 3.44 -21.26 -1.38
C VAL A 58 1.94 -21.57 -1.45
N TYR A 59 1.34 -21.81 -0.30
CA TYR A 59 -0.03 -22.30 -0.14
C TYR A 59 -0.87 -21.42 0.78
N GLY A 60 -0.26 -20.49 1.50
CA GLY A 60 -0.97 -19.52 2.33
C GLY A 60 -0.01 -18.46 2.82
N LEU A 61 -0.58 -17.43 3.44
CA LEU A 61 0.19 -16.38 4.07
C LEU A 61 -0.57 -15.78 5.24
N GLU A 62 0.19 -15.13 6.10
CA GLU A 62 -0.25 -14.20 7.12
C GLU A 62 0.64 -12.96 7.05
N PHE A 63 0.04 -11.78 7.17
CA PHE A 63 0.77 -10.54 7.41
C PHE A 63 0.08 -9.63 8.42
N ILE A 64 0.90 -8.79 9.06
CA ILE A 64 0.47 -7.66 9.87
C ILE A 64 1.15 -6.41 9.32
N VAL A 65 0.34 -5.41 8.96
CA VAL A 65 0.78 -4.09 8.53
C VAL A 65 0.26 -3.06 9.49
N THR A 66 1.10 -2.12 9.88
CA THR A 66 0.74 -1.00 10.76
C THR A 66 0.81 0.34 10.02
N TYR A 67 -0.01 1.28 10.46
CA TYR A 67 -0.05 2.66 9.97
C TYR A 67 -0.36 3.61 11.13
N ASP A 68 -0.08 4.91 10.97
CA ASP A 68 -0.47 5.90 11.96
C ASP A 68 -1.93 6.37 11.73
N PRO A 69 -2.89 6.00 12.60
CA PRO A 69 -4.29 6.38 12.45
C PRO A 69 -4.55 7.88 12.67
N LYS A 70 -3.54 8.65 13.11
CA LYS A 70 -3.63 10.11 13.17
C LYS A 70 -3.44 10.77 11.81
N HIS A 71 -2.86 10.07 10.84
CA HIS A 71 -2.52 10.59 9.52
C HIS A 71 -3.34 9.95 8.40
N LEU A 72 -3.66 8.66 8.53
CA LEU A 72 -4.40 7.88 7.55
C LEU A 72 -5.63 7.24 8.20
N ARG A 73 -6.77 7.31 7.52
CA ARG A 73 -7.98 6.58 7.89
C ARG A 73 -8.27 5.52 6.83
N PRO A 74 -8.33 4.23 7.15
CA PRO A 74 -8.64 3.20 6.16
C PRO A 74 -10.07 3.40 5.63
N ILE A 75 -10.27 3.04 4.37
CA ILE A 75 -11.58 2.99 3.73
C ILE A 75 -11.98 1.51 3.68
N ASP A 76 -13.15 1.20 4.24
CA ASP A 76 -13.64 -0.17 4.29
C ASP A 76 -13.93 -0.71 2.88
N ALA A 77 -13.42 -1.90 2.58
CA ALA A 77 -13.56 -2.51 1.26
C ALA A 77 -14.98 -3.03 0.96
N ASP A 78 -15.78 -3.35 2.00
CA ASP A 78 -17.15 -3.85 1.82
C ASP A 78 -18.05 -3.50 3.01
N PRO A 79 -18.70 -2.31 2.99
CA PRO A 79 -19.55 -1.85 4.10
C PRO A 79 -20.73 -2.75 4.47
N LYS A 80 -21.00 -3.81 3.68
CA LYS A 80 -22.05 -4.80 4.00
C LYS A 80 -21.55 -5.88 4.98
N LYS A 81 -20.24 -6.01 5.17
CA LYS A 81 -19.64 -6.91 6.16
C LYS A 81 -19.41 -6.16 7.47
N SER A 82 -19.45 -6.91 8.57
CA SER A 82 -19.17 -6.34 9.87
C SER A 82 -17.66 -6.16 10.06
N GLY A 83 -17.26 -4.96 10.51
CA GLY A 83 -15.86 -4.60 10.71
C GLY A 83 -15.26 -3.88 9.49
N PHE A 84 -14.03 -3.40 9.64
CA PHE A 84 -13.26 -2.89 8.51
C PHE A 84 -12.40 -3.99 7.94
N GLN A 85 -12.34 -4.07 6.61
CA GLN A 85 -11.50 -5.02 5.89
C GLN A 85 -10.83 -4.39 4.68
N ILE A 86 -9.80 -5.09 4.19
CA ILE A 86 -9.10 -4.75 2.96
C ILE A 86 -9.59 -5.61 1.80
N THR A 87 -9.22 -5.24 0.56
CA THR A 87 -9.55 -6.02 -0.63
C THR A 87 -8.46 -7.08 -0.86
N PRO A 88 -8.77 -8.39 -0.82
CA PRO A 88 -7.81 -9.43 -1.20
C PRO A 88 -7.35 -9.25 -2.65
N GLY A 89 -6.07 -9.50 -2.91
CA GLY A 89 -5.48 -9.49 -4.25
C GLY A 89 -5.63 -10.84 -4.96
N SER A 90 -5.24 -10.88 -6.23
CA SER A 90 -5.44 -12.05 -7.10
C SER A 90 -4.37 -13.13 -6.97
N PHE A 91 -3.28 -12.91 -6.23
CA PHE A 91 -2.15 -13.85 -6.19
C PHE A 91 -2.54 -15.31 -5.85
N PHE A 92 -3.50 -15.51 -4.94
CA PHE A 92 -4.03 -16.84 -4.61
C PHE A 92 -5.34 -17.18 -5.34
N ASP A 93 -5.98 -16.22 -6.01
CA ASP A 93 -7.33 -16.32 -6.58
C ASP A 93 -7.30 -16.24 -8.11
N LEU A 94 -6.43 -17.03 -8.76
CA LEU A 94 -6.28 -16.97 -10.22
C LEU A 94 -7.34 -17.76 -11.00
N ASP A 95 -7.96 -18.79 -10.41
CA ASP A 95 -8.81 -19.69 -11.19
C ASP A 95 -10.14 -20.08 -10.55
N ARG A 96 -10.26 -20.09 -9.21
CA ARG A 96 -11.38 -20.70 -8.48
C ARG A 96 -11.51 -20.21 -7.02
N LYS A 97 -12.62 -19.53 -6.71
CA LYS A 97 -12.91 -19.00 -5.37
C LYS A 97 -13.07 -20.07 -4.29
N ASP A 98 -13.52 -21.27 -4.64
CA ASP A 98 -13.68 -22.42 -3.74
C ASP A 98 -12.34 -23.00 -3.25
N TRP A 99 -11.23 -22.60 -3.86
CA TRP A 99 -9.90 -23.06 -3.48
C TRP A 99 -9.19 -22.16 -2.48
N LEU A 100 -9.80 -21.04 -2.11
CA LEU A 100 -9.24 -20.09 -1.16
C LEU A 100 -10.07 -20.08 0.12
N TYR A 101 -9.40 -20.31 1.24
CA TYR A 101 -9.99 -20.20 2.57
C TYR A 101 -9.48 -18.93 3.25
N PRO A 102 -10.34 -17.92 3.45
CA PRO A 102 -9.96 -16.74 4.21
C PRO A 102 -9.94 -17.09 5.71
N LEU A 103 -8.79 -16.90 6.38
CA LEU A 103 -8.66 -17.09 7.83
C LEU A 103 -8.92 -15.80 8.58
N GLN A 104 -8.34 -14.69 8.09
CA GLN A 104 -8.48 -13.38 8.72
C GLN A 104 -8.43 -12.28 7.66
N ASN A 105 -9.31 -11.29 7.78
CA ASN A 105 -9.22 -10.02 7.08
C ASN A 105 -9.87 -8.97 7.98
N ARG A 106 -9.05 -8.26 8.76
CA ARG A 106 -9.52 -7.23 9.69
C ARG A 106 -8.61 -6.03 9.70
N VAL A 107 -9.19 -4.87 9.95
CA VAL A 107 -8.49 -3.63 10.26
C VAL A 107 -8.96 -3.11 11.61
N ASP A 108 -8.02 -2.96 12.54
CA ASP A 108 -8.25 -2.18 13.76
C ASP A 108 -7.94 -0.71 13.47
N VAL A 109 -9.00 0.07 13.27
CA VAL A 109 -8.91 1.49 12.92
C VAL A 109 -8.32 2.35 14.05
N ASN A 110 -8.41 1.90 15.30
CA ASN A 110 -7.93 2.65 16.45
C ASN A 110 -6.47 2.34 16.74
N ALA A 111 -6.09 1.06 16.63
CA ALA A 111 -4.70 0.62 16.80
C ALA A 111 -3.82 0.93 15.58
N GLY A 112 -4.42 1.13 14.41
CA GLY A 112 -3.66 1.31 13.17
C GLY A 112 -3.08 -0.01 12.66
N GLU A 113 -3.79 -1.13 12.86
CA GLU A 113 -3.32 -2.48 12.52
C GLU A 113 -4.19 -3.11 11.44
N ILE A 114 -3.55 -3.78 10.48
CA ILE A 114 -4.19 -4.57 9.42
C ILE A 114 -3.67 -5.99 9.55
N PHE A 115 -4.56 -6.93 9.81
CA PHE A 115 -4.23 -8.35 9.90
C PHE A 115 -4.99 -9.11 8.82
N PHE A 116 -4.23 -9.74 7.94
CA PHE A 116 -4.73 -10.59 6.88
C PHE A 116 -4.06 -11.96 6.92
N ALA A 117 -4.87 -13.02 6.78
CA ALA A 117 -4.40 -14.38 6.63
C ALA A 117 -5.33 -15.16 5.70
N THR A 118 -4.72 -15.94 4.81
CA THR A 118 -5.46 -16.78 3.85
C THR A 118 -4.65 -18.01 3.51
N SER A 119 -5.33 -19.10 3.14
CA SER A 119 -4.68 -20.31 2.68
C SER A 119 -5.50 -20.97 1.59
N ARG A 120 -4.82 -21.60 0.64
CA ARG A 120 -5.43 -22.47 -0.35
C ARG A 120 -5.86 -23.78 0.30
N LEU A 121 -6.92 -24.37 -0.21
CA LEU A 121 -7.39 -25.69 0.22
C LEU A 121 -6.86 -26.78 -0.71
N ASN A 122 -6.62 -27.99 -0.19
CA ASN A 122 -6.38 -29.15 -1.04
C ASN A 122 -7.68 -29.43 -1.85
N PRO A 123 -7.63 -29.69 -3.17
CA PRO A 123 -6.49 -30.06 -4.01
C PRO A 123 -5.83 -28.93 -4.81
N ALA A 124 -6.03 -27.66 -4.46
CA ALA A 124 -5.46 -26.55 -5.23
C ALA A 124 -3.93 -26.68 -5.44
N PRO A 125 -3.38 -26.20 -6.56
CA PRO A 125 -1.94 -26.09 -6.71
C PRO A 125 -1.35 -25.04 -5.76
N SER A 126 -0.04 -25.04 -5.54
CA SER A 126 0.64 -23.91 -4.90
C SER A 126 0.64 -22.68 -5.82
N ALA A 127 0.69 -21.47 -5.25
CA ALA A 127 0.95 -20.22 -5.99
C ALA A 127 2.45 -19.87 -5.90
N SER A 128 3.00 -19.18 -6.89
CA SER A 128 4.42 -18.79 -6.94
C SER A 128 4.63 -17.61 -7.87
N GLY A 129 5.79 -16.97 -7.80
CA GLY A 129 6.18 -15.85 -8.66
C GLY A 129 5.76 -14.51 -8.08
N ASP A 130 5.22 -13.64 -8.92
CA ASP A 130 4.90 -12.26 -8.56
C ASP A 130 3.39 -12.08 -8.42
N GLY A 131 2.96 -11.08 -7.65
CA GLY A 131 1.57 -10.62 -7.70
C GLY A 131 1.13 -9.77 -6.52
N ILE A 132 -0.12 -9.33 -6.61
CA ILE A 132 -0.76 -8.51 -5.59
C ILE A 132 -1.42 -9.42 -4.56
N ILE A 133 -1.02 -9.26 -3.30
CA ILE A 133 -1.59 -9.97 -2.15
C ILE A 133 -2.86 -9.30 -1.65
N ALA A 134 -2.88 -7.97 -1.53
CA ALA A 134 -4.03 -7.21 -1.07
C ALA A 134 -3.94 -5.74 -1.46
N ASN A 135 -5.08 -5.07 -1.52
CA ASN A 135 -5.20 -3.64 -1.78
C ASN A 135 -5.92 -2.95 -0.62
N ILE A 136 -5.45 -1.75 -0.29
CA ILE A 136 -5.93 -0.96 0.84
C ILE A 136 -6.08 0.48 0.37
N ASN A 137 -7.23 1.09 0.65
CA ASN A 137 -7.43 2.51 0.39
C ASN A 137 -7.44 3.25 1.72
N PHE A 138 -6.75 4.38 1.77
CA PHE A 138 -6.75 5.28 2.93
C PHE A 138 -7.20 6.67 2.51
N GLN A 139 -7.93 7.35 3.37
CA GLN A 139 -8.09 8.80 3.29
C GLN A 139 -7.00 9.47 4.12
N ALA A 140 -6.31 10.44 3.53
CA ALA A 140 -5.37 11.29 4.25
C ALA A 140 -6.13 12.29 5.14
N ILE A 141 -5.88 12.28 6.44
CA ILE A 141 -6.64 13.13 7.40
C ILE A 141 -5.78 14.19 8.08
N LYS A 142 -4.45 14.08 7.99
CA LYS A 142 -3.54 15.05 8.62
C LYS A 142 -2.22 15.16 7.85
N LYS A 143 -1.74 16.40 7.66
CA LYS A 143 -0.42 16.66 7.07
C LYS A 143 0.70 16.10 7.93
N GLY A 144 1.76 15.61 7.29
CA GLY A 144 2.93 15.05 7.96
C GLY A 144 3.58 13.96 7.13
N LYS A 145 4.73 13.47 7.60
CA LYS A 145 5.31 12.22 7.10
C LYS A 145 4.69 11.07 7.89
N THR A 146 4.24 10.04 7.18
CA THR A 146 3.72 8.80 7.77
C THR A 146 4.35 7.61 7.05
N GLN A 147 4.20 6.43 7.62
CA GLN A 147 4.77 5.19 7.10
C GLN A 147 3.74 4.07 7.18
N LEU A 148 3.71 3.24 6.15
CA LEU A 148 3.12 1.92 6.20
C LEU A 148 4.23 0.91 6.48
N THR A 149 4.10 0.18 7.58
CA THR A 149 5.14 -0.72 8.10
C THR A 149 4.68 -2.16 8.06
N ILE A 150 5.50 -3.04 7.51
CA ILE A 150 5.28 -4.49 7.53
C ILE A 150 5.91 -5.03 8.81
N GLU A 151 5.09 -5.27 9.84
CA GLU A 151 5.56 -5.80 11.13
C GLU A 151 5.81 -7.32 11.05
N LYS A 152 4.96 -8.00 10.28
CA LYS A 152 5.04 -9.45 10.10
C LYS A 152 4.59 -9.81 8.70
N VAL A 153 5.32 -10.72 8.07
CA VAL A 153 4.85 -11.48 6.91
C VAL A 153 5.47 -12.87 6.93
N VAL A 154 4.64 -13.89 6.77
CA VAL A 154 5.06 -15.27 6.66
C VAL A 154 4.18 -15.97 5.64
N PHE A 155 4.80 -16.60 4.65
CA PHE A 155 4.14 -17.52 3.74
C PHE A 155 4.35 -18.96 4.23
N GLY A 156 3.41 -19.85 3.92
CA GLY A 156 3.49 -21.28 4.23
C GLY A 156 3.53 -22.11 2.95
N THR A 157 4.40 -23.12 2.87
CA THR A 157 4.35 -24.13 1.80
C THR A 157 3.18 -25.09 2.02
N LYS A 158 2.86 -25.93 1.02
CA LYS A 158 1.84 -26.98 1.16
C LYS A 158 2.14 -27.97 2.30
N LYS A 159 3.41 -28.09 2.70
CA LYS A 159 3.87 -28.94 3.81
C LYS A 159 3.84 -28.23 5.17
N GLY A 160 3.44 -26.96 5.21
CA GLY A 160 3.42 -26.14 6.42
C GLY A 160 4.78 -25.53 6.78
N GLU A 161 5.75 -25.53 5.86
CA GLU A 161 7.06 -24.91 6.11
C GLU A 161 6.96 -23.39 5.91
N ALA A 162 7.60 -22.61 6.77
CA ALA A 162 7.58 -21.15 6.70
C ALA A 162 8.56 -20.63 5.63
N VAL A 163 8.09 -19.66 4.85
CA VAL A 163 8.86 -18.91 3.84
C VAL A 163 8.73 -17.43 4.20
N LYS A 164 9.87 -16.77 4.42
CA LYS A 164 9.92 -15.37 4.83
C LYS A 164 10.61 -14.55 3.75
N PRO A 165 9.90 -13.64 3.06
CA PRO A 165 10.51 -12.73 2.10
C PRO A 165 11.23 -11.59 2.81
N GLU A 166 12.11 -10.91 2.07
CA GLU A 166 12.59 -9.58 2.47
C GLU A 166 11.43 -8.59 2.46
N THR A 167 11.42 -7.63 3.38
CA THR A 167 10.32 -6.66 3.51
C THR A 167 10.77 -5.25 3.21
N GLN A 168 9.93 -4.48 2.51
CA GLN A 168 10.17 -3.05 2.29
C GLN A 168 8.95 -2.21 2.68
N ASN A 169 9.13 -1.40 3.72
CA ASN A 169 8.13 -0.44 4.20
C ASN A 169 7.99 0.74 3.23
N LYS A 170 6.88 1.48 3.33
CA LYS A 170 6.59 2.62 2.43
C LYS A 170 6.39 3.91 3.21
N MET A 171 7.16 4.94 2.86
CA MET A 171 7.02 6.30 3.41
C MET A 171 6.08 7.13 2.52
N ILE A 172 5.20 7.91 3.15
CA ILE A 172 4.26 8.80 2.46
C ILE A 172 4.37 10.21 3.07
N LEU A 173 4.34 11.23 2.21
CA LEU A 173 4.25 12.62 2.61
C LEU A 173 2.84 13.17 2.37
N ILE A 174 2.17 13.61 3.42
CA ILE A 174 0.87 14.26 3.33
C ILE A 174 1.06 15.79 3.43
N THR A 175 0.62 16.52 2.41
CA THR A 175 0.67 17.98 2.34
C THR A 175 -0.69 18.65 2.55
N PRO A 176 -0.73 19.93 2.94
CA PRO A 176 -1.99 20.69 2.93
C PRO A 176 -2.58 20.79 1.52
N GLN A 177 -3.91 20.77 1.42
CA GLN A 177 -4.63 21.16 0.21
C GLN A 177 -4.45 22.68 -0.02
N TYR A 178 -3.63 23.08 -0.99
CA TYR A 178 -3.57 24.48 -1.40
C TYR A 178 -4.48 24.69 -2.60
N PHE A 179 -5.55 25.47 -2.44
CA PHE A 179 -6.27 25.99 -3.59
C PHE A 179 -5.40 27.05 -4.27
N SER A 180 -5.12 26.91 -5.56
CA SER A 180 -4.23 27.83 -6.27
C SER A 180 -4.83 29.25 -6.30
N THR A 181 -4.05 30.23 -5.84
CA THR A 181 -4.42 31.66 -5.83
C THR A 181 -4.67 32.22 -7.23
N LEU A 182 -4.14 31.54 -8.25
CA LEU A 182 -4.32 31.86 -9.67
C LEU A 182 -5.80 31.80 -10.10
N HIS A 183 -6.58 30.83 -9.61
CA HIS A 183 -8.00 30.77 -9.92
C HIS A 183 -8.79 31.86 -9.20
N PHE A 184 -8.46 32.17 -7.93
CA PHE A 184 -9.12 33.25 -7.21
C PHE A 184 -8.82 34.61 -7.84
N GLY A 185 -7.57 34.88 -8.23
CA GLY A 185 -7.20 36.12 -8.91
C GLY A 185 -7.95 36.30 -10.23
N LEU A 186 -8.13 35.24 -11.01
CA LEU A 186 -8.83 35.28 -12.29
C LEU A 186 -10.35 35.45 -12.10
N ILE A 187 -10.96 34.77 -11.12
CA ILE A 187 -12.38 34.90 -10.77
C ILE A 187 -12.68 36.32 -10.24
N ILE A 188 -11.85 36.84 -9.34
CA ILE A 188 -11.98 38.21 -8.81
C ILE A 188 -11.79 39.23 -9.95
N GLY A 189 -10.80 39.02 -10.82
CA GLY A 189 -10.58 39.88 -11.98
C GLY A 189 -11.77 39.93 -12.94
N LEU A 190 -12.35 38.78 -13.28
CA LEU A 190 -13.52 38.68 -14.17
C LEU A 190 -14.78 39.29 -13.56
N THR A 191 -15.01 39.08 -12.25
CA THR A 191 -16.18 39.65 -11.55
C THR A 191 -16.09 41.18 -11.48
N ILE A 192 -14.92 41.74 -11.18
CA ILE A 192 -14.70 43.19 -11.21
C ILE A 192 -14.92 43.75 -12.62
N LEU A 193 -14.38 43.10 -13.65
CA LEU A 193 -14.57 43.54 -15.04
C LEU A 193 -16.05 43.53 -15.45
N ALA A 194 -16.80 42.49 -15.08
CA ALA A 194 -18.24 42.40 -15.35
C ALA A 194 -19.02 43.54 -14.67
N ILE A 195 -18.71 43.84 -13.39
CA ILE A 195 -19.33 44.96 -12.66
C ILE A 195 -19.03 46.29 -13.37
N LEU A 196 -17.79 46.52 -13.81
CA LEU A 196 -17.41 47.74 -14.52
C LEU A 196 -18.14 47.88 -15.86
N ILE A 197 -18.32 46.77 -16.60
CA ILE A 197 -19.10 46.76 -17.84
C ILE A 197 -20.57 47.11 -17.55
N LEU A 198 -21.18 46.52 -16.54
CA LEU A 198 -22.56 46.82 -16.12
C LEU A 198 -22.71 48.29 -15.68
N MET A 199 -21.76 48.82 -14.92
CA MET A 199 -21.75 50.23 -14.51
C MET A 199 -21.65 51.17 -15.72
N ARG A 200 -20.79 50.84 -16.70
CA ARG A 200 -20.67 51.62 -17.95
C ARG A 200 -21.95 51.55 -18.79
N TYR A 201 -22.55 50.38 -18.89
CA TYR A 201 -23.80 50.18 -19.62
C TYR A 201 -24.95 50.99 -18.98
N ARG A 202 -25.10 50.92 -17.65
CA ARG A 202 -26.08 51.72 -16.90
C ARG A 202 -25.88 53.23 -17.10
N LYS A 203 -24.64 53.72 -16.99
CA LYS A 203 -24.32 55.15 -17.24
C LYS A 203 -24.62 55.61 -18.68
N ARG A 204 -24.61 54.70 -19.66
CA ARG A 204 -24.98 55.02 -21.05
C ARG A 204 -26.49 55.18 -21.19
N ILE A 205 -27.26 54.20 -20.71
CA ILE A 205 -28.73 54.25 -20.71
C ILE A 205 -29.25 55.51 -20.01
N GLN A 206 -28.67 55.87 -18.87
CA GLN A 206 -29.11 57.05 -18.12
C GLN A 206 -28.90 58.35 -18.91
N ARG A 207 -27.77 58.50 -19.62
CA ARG A 207 -27.53 59.66 -20.49
C ARG A 207 -28.47 59.71 -21.69
N ASP A 208 -28.74 58.57 -22.31
CA ASP A 208 -29.67 58.50 -23.44
C ASP A 208 -31.10 58.86 -22.98
N PHE A 209 -31.49 58.49 -21.76
CA PHE A 209 -32.76 58.87 -21.15
C PHE A 209 -32.84 60.37 -20.81
N ASP A 210 -31.79 60.94 -20.20
CA ASP A 210 -31.76 62.37 -19.82
C ASP A 210 -31.72 63.29 -21.05
N GLY A 211 -31.06 62.86 -22.15
CA GLY A 211 -31.02 63.61 -23.41
C GLY A 211 -32.31 63.55 -24.24
N LEU A 212 -33.27 62.69 -23.87
CA LEU A 212 -34.58 62.57 -24.50
C LEU A 212 -35.66 63.42 -23.81
N GLN A 213 -35.37 64.09 -22.69
CA GLN A 213 -36.32 65.02 -22.08
C GLN A 213 -36.38 66.32 -22.91
N PRO A 214 -37.56 66.73 -23.43
CA PRO A 214 -37.71 67.98 -24.16
C PRO A 214 -37.51 69.15 -23.19
N GLY A 215 -36.63 70.08 -23.56
CA GLY A 215 -36.41 71.35 -22.87
C GLY A 215 -37.53 72.36 -23.11
#